data_AF-A0A381WQ78-F1
#
_entry.id   AF-A0A381WQ78-F1
#
_cell.length_a   1.000
_cell.length_b   1.000
_cell.length_c   1.000
_cell.angle_alpha   90.00
_cell.angle_beta   90.00
_cell.angle_gamma   90.00
#
_symmetry.space_group_name_H-M   'P 1'
#
loop_
_entity.id
_entity.type
_entity.pdbx_description
1 polymer ?
#
loop_
_entity_poly.entity_id
_entity_poly.type
_entity_poly.pdbx_seq_one_letter_code
_entity_poly.pdbx_strand_id
1 'polypeptide(L)'
;MLVGAAALPLLPVARAFAQETPTELGDSKTCEYWRYCALGGTLCACCGGTHKTCPPGAEASPITWVGTCRNGADERDYLISYNDCCGKAVCSRCGCNRTERDKPVYFPSNSNNILWCFGTQARTYHCTVAVVLGEAPEAD
;
A
#
# COMPACT_ATOMS: atom_id res chain seq x y z
N MET A 1 13.99 -33.89 -44.58
CA MET A 1 13.70 -32.56 -44.00
C MET A 1 12.94 -32.78 -42.70
N LEU A 2 13.49 -32.42 -41.55
CA LEU A 2 12.75 -32.38 -40.28
C LEU A 2 12.32 -30.93 -40.03
N VAL A 3 11.02 -30.69 -39.99
CA VAL A 3 10.41 -29.40 -39.64
C VAL A 3 10.26 -29.38 -38.12
N GLY A 4 11.09 -28.60 -37.44
CA GLY A 4 10.99 -28.40 -35.99
C GLY A 4 10.00 -27.27 -35.67
N ALA A 5 8.83 -27.62 -35.17
CA ALA A 5 7.89 -26.66 -34.58
C ALA A 5 8.38 -26.31 -33.16
N ALA A 6 8.89 -25.10 -32.98
CA ALA A 6 9.17 -24.56 -31.65
C ALA A 6 7.84 -24.24 -30.96
N ALA A 7 7.35 -25.14 -30.11
CA ALA A 7 6.26 -24.87 -29.19
C ALA A 7 6.80 -23.99 -28.04
N LEU A 8 6.67 -22.68 -28.18
CA LEU A 8 6.83 -21.76 -27.05
C LEU A 8 5.71 -22.03 -26.04
N PRO A 9 6.02 -22.35 -24.77
CA PRO A 9 4.98 -22.48 -23.75
C PRO A 9 4.42 -21.08 -23.48
N LEU A 10 3.26 -20.78 -24.07
CA LEU A 10 2.44 -19.65 -23.68
C LEU A 10 1.84 -19.99 -22.31
N LEU A 11 2.60 -19.77 -21.25
CA LEU A 11 2.04 -19.72 -19.90
C LEU A 11 0.89 -18.72 -19.94
N PRO A 12 -0.32 -19.07 -19.46
CA PRO A 12 -1.41 -18.13 -19.38
C PRO A 12 -1.00 -17.03 -18.39
N VAL A 13 -0.59 -15.88 -18.91
CA VAL A 13 -0.57 -14.65 -18.13
C VAL A 13 -2.04 -14.30 -17.92
N ALA A 14 -2.62 -14.81 -16.84
CA ALA A 14 -3.87 -14.29 -16.33
C ALA A 14 -3.62 -12.81 -16.05
N ARG A 15 -4.09 -11.93 -16.94
CA ARG A 15 -4.26 -10.53 -16.59
C ARG A 15 -5.20 -10.56 -15.40
N ALA A 16 -4.70 -10.20 -14.22
CA ALA A 16 -5.57 -9.87 -13.09
C ALA A 16 -6.66 -8.96 -13.66
N PHE A 17 -7.92 -9.36 -13.48
CA PHE A 17 -9.07 -8.62 -13.98
C PHE A 17 -8.87 -7.14 -13.64
N ALA A 18 -9.16 -6.26 -14.60
CA ALA A 18 -9.06 -4.82 -14.39
C ALA A 18 -10.03 -4.44 -13.27
N GLN A 19 -9.55 -4.42 -12.03
CA GLN A 19 -10.29 -3.90 -10.90
C GLN A 19 -10.53 -2.43 -11.22
N GLU A 20 -11.79 -2.01 -11.20
CA GLU A 20 -12.11 -0.59 -11.36
C GLU A 20 -11.30 0.21 -10.34
N THR A 21 -10.59 1.23 -10.83
CA THR A 21 -9.82 2.08 -9.94
C THR A 21 -10.83 2.87 -9.10
N PRO A 22 -10.79 2.77 -7.76
CA PRO A 22 -11.74 3.49 -6.92
C PRO A 22 -11.63 4.99 -7.18
N THR A 23 -12.77 5.67 -7.08
CA THR A 23 -12.79 7.13 -7.22
C THR A 23 -12.02 7.74 -6.07
N GLU A 24 -11.06 8.62 -6.37
CA GLU A 24 -10.28 9.31 -5.34
C GLU A 24 -11.05 10.49 -4.77
N LEU A 25 -11.20 10.51 -3.44
CA LEU A 25 -11.83 11.60 -2.71
C LEU A 25 -10.88 12.19 -1.66
N GLY A 26 -10.81 13.52 -1.59
CA GLY A 26 -10.03 14.24 -0.59
C GLY A 26 -8.58 14.53 -0.98
N ASP A 27 -7.84 15.16 -0.07
CA ASP A 27 -6.44 15.53 -0.29
C ASP A 27 -5.49 14.49 0.33
N SER A 28 -4.75 13.79 -0.53
CA SER A 28 -3.72 12.81 -0.14
C SER A 28 -2.58 13.36 0.74
N LYS A 29 -2.51 14.67 0.99
CA LYS A 29 -1.56 15.27 1.94
C LYS A 29 -2.15 15.46 3.34
N THR A 30 -3.38 15.03 3.57
CA THR A 30 -4.09 15.12 4.85
C THR A 30 -4.37 13.73 5.42
N CYS A 31 -4.37 13.59 6.75
CA CYS A 31 -4.64 12.31 7.42
C CYS A 31 -6.10 11.84 7.27
N GLU A 32 -6.99 12.69 6.77
CA GLU A 32 -8.42 12.37 6.53
C GLU A 32 -8.68 11.76 5.16
N TYR A 33 -7.65 11.70 4.30
CA TYR A 33 -7.77 10.99 3.04
C TYR A 33 -8.11 9.52 3.30
N TRP A 34 -9.15 9.03 2.62
CA TRP A 34 -9.86 7.80 2.96
C TRP A 34 -8.95 6.56 3.03
N ARG A 35 -7.91 6.50 2.20
CA ARG A 35 -6.93 5.40 2.18
C ARG A 35 -6.06 5.33 3.44
N TYR A 36 -6.09 6.33 4.32
CA TYR A 36 -5.20 6.42 5.49
C TYR A 36 -5.88 6.00 6.80
N CYS A 37 -7.02 5.31 6.74
CA CYS A 37 -7.82 4.94 7.92
C CYS A 37 -7.04 4.15 9.00
N ALA A 38 -5.99 3.42 8.60
CA ALA A 38 -5.12 2.65 9.49
C ALA A 38 -3.62 2.96 9.29
N LEU A 39 -3.30 4.15 8.76
CA LEU A 39 -1.91 4.56 8.52
C LEU A 39 -1.26 5.05 9.82
N GLY A 40 -0.08 4.52 10.13
CA GLY A 40 0.83 5.02 11.17
C GLY A 40 2.13 5.49 10.55
N GLY A 41 2.54 6.73 10.83
CA GLY A 41 3.83 7.27 10.40
C GLY A 41 3.73 8.61 9.67
N THR A 42 4.38 8.73 8.52
CA THR A 42 4.54 9.95 7.71
C THR A 42 4.03 9.70 6.30
N LEU A 43 3.20 10.58 5.76
CA LEU A 43 2.65 10.43 4.39
C LEU A 43 3.71 10.67 3.31
N CYS A 44 3.94 9.69 2.43
CA CYS A 44 4.88 9.87 1.30
C CYS A 44 4.45 10.96 0.30
N ALA A 45 3.15 11.29 0.23
CA ALA A 45 2.61 12.39 -0.57
C ALA A 45 3.18 13.78 -0.19
N CYS A 46 3.74 13.91 1.02
CA CYS A 46 4.40 15.13 1.49
C CYS A 46 5.92 15.14 1.30
N CYS A 47 6.48 14.08 0.72
CA CYS A 47 7.91 13.74 0.75
C CYS A 47 8.53 13.58 -0.64
N GLY A 48 7.85 14.06 -1.69
CA GLY A 48 8.27 13.87 -3.08
C GLY A 48 7.83 12.54 -3.69
N GLY A 49 7.01 11.77 -2.98
CA GLY A 49 6.26 10.63 -3.52
C GLY A 49 4.79 10.99 -3.76
N THR A 50 3.96 9.97 -3.93
CA THR A 50 2.50 10.11 -4.01
C THR A 50 1.83 9.28 -2.91
N HIS A 51 0.50 9.20 -2.87
CA HIS A 51 -0.19 8.26 -2.00
C HIS A 51 0.11 6.79 -2.33
N LYS A 52 0.66 6.46 -3.50
CA LYS A 52 0.91 5.07 -3.96
C LYS A 52 2.29 4.83 -4.55
N THR A 53 3.22 5.77 -4.41
CA THR A 53 4.56 5.68 -5.01
C THR A 53 5.58 6.30 -4.08
N CYS A 54 6.67 5.57 -3.80
CA CYS A 54 7.75 6.07 -2.96
C CYS A 54 8.45 7.29 -3.56
N PRO A 55 8.97 8.19 -2.73
CA PRO A 55 9.85 9.26 -3.19
C PRO A 55 11.11 8.71 -3.88
N PRO A 56 11.71 9.46 -4.82
CA PRO A 56 12.99 9.07 -5.41
C PRO A 56 14.07 8.75 -4.37
N GLY A 57 14.77 7.64 -4.60
CA GLY A 57 15.82 7.11 -3.73
C GLY A 57 15.33 6.38 -2.48
N ALA A 58 14.02 6.28 -2.24
CA ALA A 58 13.48 5.37 -1.23
C ALA A 58 13.04 4.06 -1.90
N GLU A 59 13.22 2.95 -1.19
CA GLU A 59 12.83 1.62 -1.64
C GLU A 59 11.47 1.25 -1.03
N ALA A 60 10.50 0.84 -1.86
CA ALA A 60 9.23 0.34 -1.34
C ALA A 60 9.42 -1.02 -0.68
N SER A 61 8.90 -1.19 0.53
CA SER A 61 8.92 -2.47 1.19
C SER A 61 8.04 -3.50 0.48
N PRO A 62 8.53 -4.73 0.25
CA PRO A 62 7.72 -5.82 -0.28
C PRO A 62 6.74 -6.41 0.74
N ILE A 63 6.86 -6.05 2.03
CA ILE A 63 5.98 -6.52 3.11
C ILE A 63 5.24 -5.33 3.73
N THR A 64 4.01 -5.57 4.17
CA THR A 64 3.04 -4.52 4.54
C THR A 64 2.14 -5.00 5.68
N TRP A 65 1.55 -4.04 6.41
CA TRP A 65 0.28 -4.26 7.08
C TRP A 65 -0.87 -3.87 6.14
N VAL A 66 -2.07 -4.35 6.46
CA VAL A 66 -3.28 -4.10 5.69
C VAL A 66 -4.35 -3.50 6.58
N GLY A 67 -5.00 -2.45 6.09
CA GLY A 67 -6.24 -1.93 6.68
C GLY A 67 -7.41 -2.11 5.73
N THR A 68 -8.62 -2.07 6.29
CA THR A 68 -9.86 -2.03 5.52
C THR A 68 -10.49 -0.65 5.69
N CYS A 69 -10.51 0.15 4.63
CA CYS A 69 -10.97 1.53 4.66
C CYS A 69 -12.22 1.72 3.79
N ARG A 70 -13.20 2.44 4.30
CA ARG A 70 -14.38 2.86 3.53
C ARG A 70 -14.01 4.01 2.59
N ASN A 71 -14.39 3.89 1.32
CA ASN A 71 -14.36 5.00 0.37
C ASN A 71 -15.73 5.71 0.37
N GLY A 72 -15.76 7.00 0.71
CA GLY A 72 -17.00 7.79 0.73
C GLY A 72 -17.57 8.16 -0.65
N ALA A 73 -16.87 7.84 -1.74
CA ALA A 73 -17.36 8.10 -3.09
C ALA A 73 -18.33 7.02 -3.60
N ASP A 74 -18.09 5.76 -3.23
CA ASP A 74 -18.86 4.59 -3.65
C ASP A 74 -19.46 3.79 -2.48
N GLU A 75 -19.19 4.23 -1.25
CA GLU A 75 -19.58 3.57 -0.01
C GLU A 75 -19.15 2.09 0.03
N ARG A 76 -17.98 1.75 -0.53
CA ARG A 76 -17.39 0.40 -0.45
C ARG A 76 -16.18 0.37 0.47
N ASP A 77 -15.93 -0.80 1.05
CA ASP A 77 -14.73 -1.06 1.85
C ASP A 77 -13.62 -1.60 0.93
N TYR A 78 -12.39 -1.11 1.07
CA TYR A 78 -11.24 -1.56 0.30
C TYR A 78 -10.11 -2.02 1.22
N LEU A 79 -9.40 -3.06 0.77
CA LEU A 79 -8.14 -3.48 1.38
C LEU A 79 -7.01 -2.56 0.91
N ILE A 80 -6.36 -1.91 1.86
CA ILE A 80 -5.25 -0.99 1.64
C ILE A 80 -3.97 -1.60 2.18
N SER A 81 -2.99 -1.76 1.30
CA SER A 81 -1.60 -2.09 1.63
C SER A 81 -0.85 -0.83 1.99
N TYR A 82 -0.35 -0.78 3.23
CA TYR A 82 0.51 0.29 3.73
C TYR A 82 1.98 -0.09 3.64
N ASN A 83 2.60 0.13 2.48
CA ASN A 83 4.01 -0.16 2.30
C ASN A 83 4.86 1.01 2.80
N ASP A 84 5.83 0.70 3.65
CA ASP A 84 6.84 1.68 4.02
C ASP A 84 7.81 1.91 2.86
N CYS A 85 8.19 3.16 2.68
CA CYS A 85 9.32 3.55 1.85
C CYS A 85 10.54 3.69 2.74
N CYS A 86 11.62 3.03 2.36
CA CYS A 86 12.75 2.72 3.24
C CYS A 86 14.08 3.21 2.64
N GLY A 87 15.13 3.24 3.45
CA GLY A 87 16.50 3.56 3.02
C GLY A 87 16.86 5.04 2.98
N LYS A 88 15.99 5.92 3.53
CA LYS A 88 16.26 7.36 3.70
C LYS A 88 15.94 7.79 5.13
N ALA A 89 16.49 8.93 5.56
CA ALA A 89 16.13 9.54 6.83
C ALA A 89 14.64 9.95 6.85
N VAL A 90 13.97 9.84 7.99
CA VAL A 90 12.54 10.14 8.16
C VAL A 90 12.16 11.51 7.58
N CYS A 91 11.13 11.54 6.71
CA CYS A 91 10.71 12.76 6.00
C CYS A 91 10.21 13.89 6.93
N SER A 92 9.73 13.56 8.12
CA SER A 92 9.33 14.51 9.19
C SER A 92 8.30 15.57 8.74
N ARG A 93 7.36 15.18 7.87
CA ARG A 93 6.24 16.01 7.37
C ARG A 93 4.98 15.18 7.40
N CYS A 94 3.81 15.81 7.59
CA CYS A 94 2.51 15.11 7.52
C CYS A 94 2.49 13.81 8.35
N GLY A 95 2.87 13.92 9.62
CA GLY A 95 2.74 12.82 10.56
C GLY A 95 1.26 12.48 10.74
N CYS A 96 0.92 11.22 10.59
CA CYS A 96 -0.45 10.71 10.70
C CYS A 96 -0.45 9.45 11.56
N ASN A 97 -1.47 9.35 12.41
CA ASN A 97 -1.73 8.15 13.18
C ASN A 97 -3.25 7.91 13.23
N ARG A 98 -3.69 6.90 12.49
CA ARG A 98 -5.08 6.49 12.36
C ARG A 98 -5.15 4.99 12.62
N THR A 99 -6.16 4.55 13.37
CA THR A 99 -6.23 3.20 13.92
C THR A 99 -7.58 2.52 13.67
N GLU A 100 -8.25 2.84 12.57
CA GLU A 100 -9.48 2.14 12.21
C GLU A 100 -9.15 0.66 11.94
N ARG A 101 -9.78 -0.24 12.70
CA ARG A 101 -9.57 -1.70 12.62
C ARG A 101 -8.11 -2.16 12.83
N ASP A 102 -7.22 -1.27 13.30
CA ASP A 102 -5.85 -1.61 13.70
C ASP A 102 -5.86 -2.62 14.86
N LYS A 103 -4.81 -3.45 14.91
CA LYS A 103 -4.65 -4.51 15.90
C LYS A 103 -3.31 -4.37 16.63
N PRO A 104 -3.22 -4.89 17.86
CA PRO A 104 -1.95 -5.01 18.56
C PRO A 104 -0.92 -5.83 17.78
N VAL A 105 0.35 -5.67 18.12
CA VAL A 105 1.52 -6.27 17.45
C VAL A 105 1.46 -7.80 17.29
N TYR A 106 0.71 -8.51 18.15
CA TYR A 106 0.53 -9.97 18.04
C TYR A 106 -0.43 -10.39 16.92
N PHE A 107 -1.04 -9.43 16.21
CA PHE A 107 -1.68 -9.60 14.90
C PHE A 107 -0.95 -8.73 13.86
N PRO A 108 0.26 -9.12 13.41
CA PRO A 108 1.14 -8.24 12.65
C PRO A 108 0.49 -7.71 11.36
N SER A 109 -0.25 -8.55 10.63
CA SER A 109 -0.87 -8.18 9.36
C SER A 109 -1.78 -6.95 9.43
N ASN A 110 -2.23 -6.55 10.62
CA ASN A 110 -3.13 -5.42 10.83
C ASN A 110 -2.58 -4.45 11.89
N SER A 111 -1.26 -4.44 12.11
CA SER A 111 -0.63 -3.57 13.10
C SER A 111 0.24 -2.49 12.45
N ASN A 112 -0.14 -1.23 12.65
CA ASN A 112 0.59 -0.05 12.17
C ASN A 112 1.76 0.36 13.09
N ASN A 113 2.01 -0.39 14.17
CA ASN A 113 3.05 -0.10 15.18
C ASN A 113 4.41 -0.74 14.87
N ILE A 114 4.54 -1.37 13.70
CA ILE A 114 5.77 -2.02 13.24
C ILE A 114 6.34 -1.16 12.11
N LEU A 115 7.67 -0.99 12.06
CA LEU A 115 8.33 -0.44 10.88
C LEU A 115 8.48 -1.55 9.85
N TRP A 116 7.72 -1.47 8.77
CA TRP A 116 7.54 -2.54 7.80
C TRP A 116 8.60 -2.60 6.71
N CYS A 117 9.82 -2.12 6.97
CA CYS A 117 10.97 -2.18 6.03
C CYS A 117 11.63 -3.56 5.92
N PHE A 118 10.87 -4.65 6.03
CA PHE A 118 11.39 -6.01 5.88
C PHE A 118 11.54 -6.35 4.39
N GLY A 119 12.68 -6.93 4.01
CA GLY A 119 12.95 -7.30 2.61
C GLY A 119 13.53 -6.18 1.75
N THR A 120 13.72 -4.97 2.29
CA THR A 120 14.46 -3.89 1.64
C THR A 120 15.97 -3.96 1.92
N GLN A 121 16.80 -3.32 1.10
CA GLN A 121 18.25 -3.25 1.29
C GLN A 121 18.64 -2.49 2.57
N ALA A 122 17.87 -1.47 2.95
CA ALA A 122 18.10 -0.66 4.14
C ALA A 122 16.82 -0.47 4.96
N ARG A 123 16.87 -0.81 6.25
CA ARG A 123 15.68 -0.87 7.14
C ARG A 123 15.28 0.46 7.78
N THR A 124 15.82 1.58 7.29
CA THR A 124 15.49 2.91 7.85
C THR A 124 14.17 3.39 7.28
N TYR A 125 13.20 3.68 8.14
CA TYR A 125 11.89 4.21 7.75
C TYR A 125 11.99 5.65 7.21
N HIS A 126 11.32 5.94 6.10
CA HIS A 126 11.22 7.30 5.53
C HIS A 126 9.80 7.88 5.61
N CYS A 127 8.82 7.15 5.06
CA CYS A 127 7.41 7.52 4.95
C CYS A 127 6.60 6.25 4.55
N THR A 128 5.27 6.34 4.51
CA THR A 128 4.35 5.25 4.15
C THR A 128 3.48 5.64 2.95
N VAL A 129 3.28 4.70 2.02
CA VAL A 129 2.28 4.78 0.92
C VAL A 129 1.04 3.94 1.25
N ALA A 130 -0.08 4.20 0.59
CA ALA A 130 -1.35 3.49 0.73
C ALA A 130 -1.86 3.01 -0.65
N VAL A 131 -1.61 1.74 -0.94
CA VAL A 131 -1.93 1.09 -2.22
C VAL A 131 -3.21 0.28 -2.06
N VAL A 132 -4.20 0.51 -2.91
CA VAL A 132 -5.42 -0.33 -2.96
C VAL A 132 -5.05 -1.70 -3.52
N LEU A 133 -5.36 -2.75 -2.77
CA LEU A 133 -5.25 -4.14 -3.20
C LEU A 133 -6.52 -4.61 -3.93
N GLY A 134 -7.67 -4.12 -3.48
CA GLY A 134 -8.98 -4.46 -4.03
C GLY A 134 -10.11 -4.10 -3.07
N GLU A 135 -11.35 -4.32 -3.50
CA GLU A 135 -12.54 -4.25 -2.64
C GLU A 135 -12.44 -5.35 -1.58
N ALA A 136 -12.80 -5.02 -0.35
CA ALA A 136 -12.82 -5.99 0.74
C ALA A 136 -14.02 -6.93 0.57
N PRO A 137 -13.88 -8.22 0.91
CA PRO A 137 -15.02 -9.12 0.93
C PRO A 137 -16.07 -8.62 1.93
N GLU A 138 -17.35 -8.81 1.62
CA GLU A 138 -18.43 -8.60 2.58
C GLU A 138 -18.18 -9.49 3.81
N ALA A 139 -18.40 -8.92 5.00
CA ALA A 139 -18.36 -9.68 6.23
C ALA A 139 -19.70 -10.42 6.38
N ASP A 140 -19.70 -11.72 6.08
CA ASP A 140 -20.81 -12.64 6.39
C ASP A 140 -21.01 -12.81 7.91
#